data_AF-A0A923B8C8-F1
#
_entry.id   AF-A0A923B8C8-F1
#
_cell.length_a   1.000
_cell.length_b   1.000
_cell.length_c   1.000
_cell.angle_alpha   90.00
_cell.angle_beta   90.00
_cell.angle_gamma   90.00
#
_symmetry.space_group_name_H-M   'P 1'
#
loop_
_entity.id
_entity.type
_entity.pdbx_description
1 polymer ?
#
loop_
_entity_poly.entity_id
_entity_poly.type
_entity_poly.pdbx_seq_one_letter_code
_entity_poly.pdbx_strand_id
1 'polypeptide(L)'
;DNAGETPDNDPSFYGIDAGYTAAINVWAREGLGYQTDREYQSIGWEPGRNWDWSLGGESRPAYLNVAPLIGQALRQNSGLRVFNAQGYYDFATPFFGAEYSLKRYGIPQDRITWKYYDAGHMMYIRDEDRAKLSADIRAFIRAR
;
A
#
# COMPACT_ATOMS: atom_id res chain seq x y z
N ASP A 1 -20.04 31.27 4.33
CA ASP A 1 -19.38 30.46 3.30
C ASP A 1 -18.35 29.62 4.02
N ASN A 2 -18.67 28.34 4.26
CA ASN A 2 -17.93 27.41 5.13
C ASN A 2 -17.67 26.09 4.37
N ALA A 3 -17.16 26.20 3.14
CA ALA A 3 -16.62 25.05 2.43
C ALA A 3 -15.14 25.34 2.18
N GLY A 4 -14.25 24.61 2.87
CA GLY A 4 -12.82 24.71 2.65
C GLY A 4 -12.46 24.37 1.21
N GLU A 5 -11.61 25.18 0.58
CA GLU A 5 -11.16 25.00 -0.81
C GLU A 5 -10.34 23.72 -1.02
N THR A 6 -9.92 23.07 0.07
CA THR A 6 -9.21 21.79 0.09
C THR A 6 -9.76 20.91 1.21
N PRO A 7 -9.67 19.56 1.10
CA PRO A 7 -9.96 18.68 2.22
C PRO A 7 -9.08 19.00 3.42
N ASP A 8 -9.66 19.17 4.60
CA ASP A 8 -8.90 19.45 5.84
C ASP A 8 -7.98 18.29 6.25
N ASN A 9 -8.30 17.07 5.81
CA ASN A 9 -7.52 15.86 6.02
C ASN A 9 -7.77 14.85 4.89
N ASP A 10 -6.83 13.91 4.74
CA ASP A 10 -7.05 12.75 3.88
C ASP A 10 -8.06 11.79 4.54
N PRO A 11 -9.21 11.52 3.90
CA PRO A 11 -10.26 10.68 4.47
C PRO A 11 -9.82 9.22 4.67
N SER A 12 -8.73 8.78 4.04
CA SER A 12 -8.14 7.48 4.31
C SER A 12 -7.46 7.41 5.68
N PHE A 13 -6.96 8.53 6.22
CA PHE A 13 -6.17 8.56 7.46
C PHE A 13 -6.95 9.09 8.68
N TYR A 14 -7.83 10.09 8.48
CA TYR A 14 -8.46 10.84 9.57
C TYR A 14 -9.16 9.98 10.64
N GLY A 15 -9.85 8.90 10.23
CA GLY A 15 -10.63 8.06 11.13
C GLY A 15 -9.83 7.01 11.89
N ILE A 16 -8.57 6.76 11.52
CA ILE A 16 -7.83 5.57 11.99
C ILE A 16 -6.41 5.84 12.49
N ASP A 17 -5.79 6.97 12.12
CA ASP A 17 -4.41 7.28 12.48
C ASP A 17 -4.13 7.20 13.98
N ALA A 18 -4.95 7.85 14.80
CA ALA A 18 -4.77 7.82 16.25
C ALA A 18 -4.87 6.39 16.82
N GLY A 19 -5.81 5.61 16.29
CA GLY A 19 -6.02 4.22 16.70
C GLY A 19 -4.83 3.33 16.37
N TYR A 20 -4.32 3.39 15.14
CA TYR A 20 -3.14 2.62 14.75
C TYR A 20 -1.86 3.11 15.43
N THR A 21 -1.71 4.42 15.64
CA THR A 21 -0.59 5.02 16.38
C THR A 21 -0.55 4.52 17.83
N ALA A 22 -1.72 4.48 18.50
CA ALA A 22 -1.81 3.93 19.84
C ALA A 22 -1.50 2.41 19.84
N ALA A 23 -2.09 1.67 18.90
CA ALA A 23 -1.93 0.22 18.81
C ALA A 23 -0.47 -0.21 18.62
N ILE A 24 0.29 0.46 17.74
CA ILE A 24 1.71 0.13 17.55
C ILE A 24 2.56 0.49 18.76
N ASN A 25 2.27 1.59 19.45
CA ASN A 25 2.97 1.97 20.68
C ASN A 25 2.75 0.96 21.80
N VAL A 26 1.50 0.52 22.00
CA VAL A 26 1.16 -0.54 22.97
C VAL A 26 1.86 -1.84 22.60
N TRP A 27 1.75 -2.27 21.33
CA TRP A 27 2.40 -3.50 20.87
C TRP A 27 3.92 -3.48 21.04
N ALA A 28 4.59 -2.37 20.71
CA ALA A 28 6.03 -2.24 20.86
C ALA A 28 6.46 -2.32 22.33
N ARG A 29 5.78 -1.59 23.22
CA ARG A 29 6.15 -1.50 24.65
C ARG A 29 5.79 -2.76 25.43
N GLU A 30 4.57 -3.26 25.26
CA GLU A 30 4.04 -4.37 26.05
C GLU A 30 4.27 -5.72 25.37
N GLY A 31 4.08 -5.79 24.05
CA GLY A 31 4.24 -7.03 23.30
C GLY A 31 5.69 -7.41 23.04
N LEU A 32 6.52 -6.43 22.65
CA LEU A 32 7.94 -6.67 22.34
C LEU A 32 8.89 -6.26 23.48
N GLY A 33 8.42 -5.55 24.51
CA GLY A 33 9.27 -5.01 25.57
C GLY A 33 10.18 -3.87 25.11
N TYR A 34 9.96 -3.32 23.91
CA TYR A 34 10.78 -2.26 23.35
C TYR A 34 10.31 -0.90 23.86
N GLN A 35 11.20 -0.22 24.58
CA GLN A 35 10.94 1.10 25.14
C GLN A 35 11.89 2.13 24.55
N THR A 36 11.33 3.28 24.18
CA THR A 36 12.08 4.41 23.65
C THR A 36 11.39 5.73 24.03
N ASP A 37 12.18 6.78 24.14
CA ASP A 37 11.71 8.16 24.32
C ASP A 37 11.42 8.85 22.97
N ARG A 38 11.69 8.18 21.85
CA ARG A 38 11.38 8.69 20.52
C ARG A 38 9.88 8.65 20.27
N GLU A 39 9.36 9.72 19.69
CA GLU A 39 7.98 9.78 19.23
C GLU A 39 7.78 8.90 17.99
N TYR A 40 6.67 8.16 17.96
CA TYR A 40 6.28 7.39 16.78
C TYR A 40 5.60 8.33 15.77
N GLN A 41 6.18 8.44 14.58
CA GLN A 41 5.66 9.27 13.49
C GLN A 41 4.94 8.37 12.47
N SER A 42 3.61 8.38 12.46
CA SER A 42 2.79 7.52 11.59
C SER A 42 2.91 7.90 10.11
N ILE A 43 3.00 9.19 9.82
CA ILE A 43 3.32 9.74 8.49
C ILE A 43 4.32 10.87 8.66
N GLY A 44 5.60 10.57 8.48
CA GLY A 44 6.68 11.55 8.63
C GLY A 44 6.80 12.47 7.42
N TRP A 45 6.36 13.72 7.54
CA TRP A 45 6.51 14.72 6.46
C TRP A 45 7.97 15.02 6.12
N GLU A 46 8.82 15.19 7.15
CA GLU A 46 10.23 15.54 6.97
C GLU A 46 11.03 14.42 6.26
N PRO A 47 10.91 13.14 6.65
CA PRO A 47 11.48 12.03 5.88
C PRO A 47 10.96 11.97 4.45
N GLY A 48 9.65 12.18 4.23
CA GLY A 48 9.05 12.15 2.90
C GLY A 48 9.58 13.23 1.97
N ARG A 49 9.80 14.45 2.49
CA ARG A 49 10.38 15.57 1.72
C ARG A 49 11.81 15.28 1.26
N ASN A 50 12.59 14.64 2.14
CA ASN A 50 14.00 14.32 1.91
C ASN A 50 14.22 12.96 1.25
N TRP A 51 13.16 12.19 1.00
CA TRP A 51 13.26 10.90 0.32
C TRP A 51 13.78 11.08 -1.11
N ASP A 52 14.73 10.24 -1.51
CA ASP A 52 15.21 10.18 -2.88
C ASP A 52 14.24 9.35 -3.73
N TRP A 53 13.52 10.03 -4.62
CA TRP A 53 12.58 9.42 -5.55
C TRP A 53 13.21 9.10 -6.92
N SER A 54 14.52 9.26 -7.06
CA SER A 54 15.21 8.87 -8.30
C SER A 54 15.27 7.35 -8.43
N LEU A 55 15.12 6.87 -9.66
CA LEU A 55 15.42 5.48 -10.01
C LEU A 55 16.72 5.50 -10.81
N GLY A 56 17.82 5.08 -10.19
CA GLY A 56 19.11 4.98 -10.88
C GLY A 56 19.74 6.33 -11.25
N GLY A 57 19.49 7.40 -10.48
CA GLY A 57 20.11 8.71 -10.69
C GLY A 57 19.42 9.60 -11.73
N GLU A 58 18.27 9.18 -12.28
CA GLU A 58 17.43 10.05 -13.11
C GLU A 58 16.71 11.11 -12.26
N SER A 59 16.48 12.29 -12.84
CA SER A 59 15.77 13.40 -12.16
C SER A 59 14.41 12.96 -11.60
N ARG A 60 14.01 13.50 -10.44
CA ARG A 60 12.74 13.17 -9.76
C ARG A 60 11.58 13.28 -10.76
N PRO A 61 10.94 12.17 -11.17
CA PRO A 61 9.77 12.24 -12.01
C PRO A 61 8.60 12.83 -11.20
N ALA A 62 7.64 13.47 -11.87
CA ALA A 62 6.40 13.92 -11.22
C ALA A 62 5.62 12.74 -10.60
N TYR A 63 5.75 11.54 -11.19
CA TYR A 63 5.21 10.29 -10.67
C TYR A 63 6.22 9.16 -10.86
N LEU A 64 6.53 8.44 -9.78
CA LEU A 64 7.40 7.27 -9.82
C LEU A 64 6.69 6.10 -10.51
N ASN A 65 7.31 5.49 -11.51
CA ASN A 65 6.77 4.30 -12.17
C ASN A 65 7.72 3.11 -12.06
N VAL A 66 7.35 2.14 -11.23
CA VAL A 66 8.13 0.91 -11.01
C VAL A 66 7.60 -0.30 -11.79
N ALA A 67 6.51 -0.15 -12.55
CA ALA A 67 5.94 -1.25 -13.32
C ALA A 67 6.91 -1.89 -14.33
N PRO A 68 7.80 -1.12 -15.03
CA PRO A 68 8.84 -1.73 -15.86
C PRO A 68 9.79 -2.65 -15.08
N LEU A 69 10.16 -2.28 -13.85
CA LEU A 69 11.03 -3.06 -12.97
C LEU A 69 10.34 -4.34 -12.48
N ILE A 70 9.04 -4.27 -12.17
CA ILE A 70 8.21 -5.45 -11.85
C ILE A 70 8.18 -6.42 -13.05
N GLY A 71 7.97 -5.90 -14.26
CA GLY A 71 7.98 -6.71 -15.48
C GLY A 71 9.34 -7.38 -15.72
N GLN A 72 10.44 -6.65 -15.50
CA GLN A 72 11.78 -7.21 -15.57
C GLN A 72 11.99 -8.33 -14.54
N ALA A 73 11.64 -8.09 -13.27
CA ALA A 73 11.80 -9.06 -12.20
C ALA A 73 11.01 -10.34 -12.47
N LEU A 74 9.76 -10.22 -12.95
CA LEU A 74 8.96 -11.38 -13.35
C LEU A 74 9.62 -12.12 -14.52
N ARG A 75 10.10 -11.44 -15.57
CA ARG A 75 10.78 -12.14 -16.68
C ARG A 75 12.08 -12.84 -16.27
N GLN A 76 12.81 -12.28 -15.31
CA GLN A 76 14.07 -12.86 -14.82
C GLN A 76 13.86 -13.99 -13.81
N ASN A 77 12.74 -14.01 -13.09
CA ASN A 77 12.40 -15.04 -12.12
C ASN A 77 11.05 -15.68 -12.46
N SER A 78 11.08 -16.85 -13.10
CA SER A 78 9.87 -17.60 -13.49
C SER A 78 9.01 -18.03 -12.29
N GLY A 79 9.60 -18.19 -11.10
CA GLY A 79 8.91 -18.53 -9.86
C GLY A 79 8.35 -17.32 -9.08
N LEU A 80 8.65 -16.09 -9.53
CA LEU A 80 8.08 -14.88 -8.95
C LEU A 80 6.63 -14.71 -9.42
N ARG A 81 5.75 -14.39 -8.46
CA ARG A 81 4.33 -14.13 -8.64
C ARG A 81 3.95 -12.88 -7.86
N VAL A 82 2.92 -12.17 -8.32
CA VAL A 82 2.42 -10.94 -7.70
C VAL A 82 1.00 -11.17 -7.19
N PHE A 83 0.71 -10.66 -6.00
CA PHE A 83 -0.63 -10.56 -5.45
C PHE A 83 -0.99 -9.09 -5.36
N ASN A 84 -2.01 -8.66 -6.09
CA ASN A 84 -2.47 -7.27 -6.10
C ASN A 84 -3.85 -7.18 -5.46
N ALA A 85 -3.90 -6.62 -4.24
CA ALA A 85 -5.12 -6.43 -3.47
C ALA A 85 -5.57 -4.97 -3.55
N GLN A 86 -6.84 -4.74 -3.87
CA GLN A 86 -7.33 -3.41 -4.22
C GLN A 86 -8.71 -3.14 -3.63
N GLY A 87 -8.90 -1.95 -3.05
CA GLY A 87 -10.23 -1.47 -2.67
C GLY A 87 -10.97 -0.89 -3.87
N TYR A 88 -12.27 -1.18 -4.02
CA TYR A 88 -13.10 -0.56 -5.06
C TYR A 88 -13.26 0.95 -4.87
N TYR A 89 -13.17 1.43 -3.63
CA TYR A 89 -13.40 2.82 -3.25
C TYR A 89 -12.12 3.56 -2.87
N ASP A 90 -10.96 3.02 -3.24
CA ASP A 90 -9.67 3.66 -3.02
C ASP A 90 -9.43 4.76 -4.06
N PHE A 91 -9.43 6.03 -3.62
CA PHE A 91 -9.08 7.17 -4.47
C PHE A 91 -7.63 7.61 -4.33
N ALA A 92 -6.89 7.11 -3.34
CA ALA A 92 -5.45 7.36 -3.20
C ALA A 92 -4.66 6.53 -4.23
N THR A 93 -5.02 5.25 -4.37
CA THR A 93 -4.48 4.37 -5.43
C THR A 93 -5.60 3.65 -6.19
N PRO A 94 -6.30 4.34 -7.12
CA PRO A 94 -7.45 3.78 -7.83
C PRO A 94 -7.15 2.45 -8.51
N PHE A 95 -8.08 1.48 -8.37
CA PHE A 95 -7.79 0.12 -8.79
C PHE A 95 -7.44 0.02 -10.28
N PHE A 96 -8.11 0.84 -11.09
CA PHE A 96 -7.86 0.93 -12.53
C PHE A 96 -6.46 1.45 -12.86
N GLY A 97 -5.88 2.34 -12.03
CA GLY A 97 -4.51 2.81 -12.20
C GLY A 97 -3.48 1.70 -12.00
N ALA A 98 -3.71 0.82 -11.02
CA ALA A 98 -2.85 -0.35 -10.84
C ALA A 98 -3.02 -1.37 -11.98
N GLU A 99 -4.27 -1.63 -12.42
CA GLU A 99 -4.52 -2.46 -13.60
C GLU A 99 -3.81 -1.94 -14.84
N TYR A 100 -3.96 -0.63 -15.09
CA TYR A 100 -3.33 0.06 -16.21
C TYR A 100 -1.81 -0.14 -16.19
N SER A 101 -1.19 0.01 -15.02
CA SER A 101 0.26 -0.12 -14.88
C SER A 101 0.74 -1.57 -15.03
N LEU A 102 0.08 -2.52 -14.38
CA LEU A 102 0.51 -3.92 -14.30
C LEU A 102 0.08 -4.77 -15.50
N LYS A 103 -0.86 -4.31 -16.34
CA LYS A 103 -1.19 -4.95 -17.64
C LYS A 103 -0.22 -4.58 -18.76
N ARG A 104 0.77 -3.73 -18.49
CA ARG A 104 1.74 -3.23 -19.47
C ARG A 104 3.14 -3.80 -19.23
N TYR A 105 4.12 -3.26 -19.97
CA TYR A 105 5.54 -3.52 -19.78
C TYR A 105 5.97 -5.00 -19.87
N GLY A 106 5.21 -5.79 -20.62
CA GLY A 106 5.46 -7.22 -20.78
C GLY A 106 5.35 -7.99 -19.47
N ILE A 107 4.49 -7.55 -18.55
CA ILE A 107 4.20 -8.25 -17.32
C ILE A 107 3.34 -9.49 -17.63
N PRO A 108 3.79 -10.70 -17.26
CA PRO A 108 3.07 -11.95 -17.48
C PRO A 108 1.83 -12.01 -16.59
N GLN A 109 0.66 -11.90 -17.22
CA GLN A 109 -0.62 -11.76 -16.52
C GLN A 109 -1.04 -13.02 -15.77
N ASP A 110 -0.61 -14.19 -16.25
CA ASP A 110 -0.78 -15.48 -15.60
C ASP A 110 -0.05 -15.57 -14.24
N ARG A 111 0.87 -14.64 -13.96
CA ARG A 111 1.62 -14.55 -12.70
C ARG A 111 1.13 -13.47 -11.75
N ILE A 112 0.04 -12.77 -12.08
CA ILE A 112 -0.64 -11.83 -11.18
C ILE A 112 -1.94 -12.45 -10.67
N THR A 113 -2.10 -12.44 -9.35
CA THR A 113 -3.38 -12.71 -8.68
C THR A 113 -4.03 -11.38 -8.32
N TRP A 114 -5.16 -11.08 -8.96
CA TRP A 114 -5.96 -9.88 -8.71
C TRP A 114 -7.01 -10.15 -7.65
N LYS A 115 -7.14 -9.27 -6.65
CA LYS A 115 -8.18 -9.33 -5.63
C LYS A 115 -8.77 -7.96 -5.38
N TYR A 116 -10.09 -7.92 -5.27
CA TYR A 116 -10.87 -6.70 -5.08
C TYR A 116 -11.73 -6.83 -3.82
N TYR A 117 -11.83 -5.73 -3.08
CA TYR A 117 -12.45 -5.65 -1.77
C TYR A 117 -13.45 -4.51 -1.73
N ASP A 118 -14.52 -4.69 -0.97
CA ASP A 118 -15.62 -3.72 -0.84
C ASP A 118 -15.27 -2.62 0.18
N ALA A 119 -14.11 -2.01 -0.04
CA ALA A 119 -13.45 -1.09 0.89
C ALA A 119 -12.62 -0.03 0.13
N GLY A 120 -12.12 0.96 0.90
CA GLY A 120 -11.19 1.98 0.41
C GLY A 120 -9.72 1.53 0.50
N HIS A 121 -8.82 2.50 0.72
CA HIS A 121 -7.36 2.30 0.68
C HIS A 121 -6.84 1.22 1.64
N MET A 122 -7.39 1.13 2.85
CA MET A 122 -7.01 0.16 3.86
C MET A 122 -8.13 -0.87 4.05
N MET A 123 -8.20 -1.81 3.11
CA MET A 123 -9.26 -2.82 3.05
C MET A 123 -9.40 -3.64 4.34
N TYR A 124 -8.33 -3.77 5.12
CA TYR A 124 -8.31 -4.51 6.38
C TYR A 124 -8.98 -3.79 7.56
N ILE A 125 -9.42 -2.53 7.40
CA ILE A 125 -10.21 -1.84 8.43
C ILE A 125 -11.63 -2.43 8.52
N ARG A 126 -12.19 -2.82 7.37
CA ARG A 126 -13.49 -3.49 7.34
C ARG A 126 -13.30 -4.96 7.67
N ASP A 127 -13.96 -5.44 8.71
CA ASP A 127 -13.74 -6.78 9.26
C ASP A 127 -13.98 -7.90 8.24
N GLU A 128 -15.01 -7.78 7.38
CA GLU A 128 -15.27 -8.77 6.33
C GLU A 128 -14.14 -8.83 5.31
N ASP A 129 -13.66 -7.67 4.85
CA ASP A 129 -12.58 -7.57 3.87
C ASP A 129 -11.22 -7.93 4.49
N ARG A 130 -11.01 -7.68 5.79
CA ARG A 130 -9.83 -8.17 6.54
C ARG A 130 -9.78 -9.69 6.54
N ALA A 131 -10.90 -10.34 6.88
CA ALA A 131 -11.00 -11.80 6.90
C ALA A 131 -10.77 -12.38 5.50
N LYS A 132 -11.41 -11.78 4.48
CA LYS A 132 -11.24 -12.14 3.08
C LYS A 132 -9.79 -11.97 2.62
N LEU A 133 -9.15 -10.84 2.92
CA LEU A 133 -7.76 -10.54 2.56
C LEU A 133 -6.81 -11.57 3.19
N SER A 134 -7.02 -11.90 4.46
CA SER A 134 -6.20 -12.93 5.15
C SER A 134 -6.34 -14.30 4.48
N ALA A 135 -7.57 -14.70 4.14
CA ALA A 135 -7.83 -15.96 3.45
C ALA A 135 -7.19 -15.99 2.05
N ASP A 136 -7.34 -14.91 1.28
CA ASP A 136 -6.80 -14.78 -0.08
C ASP A 136 -5.27 -14.79 -0.10
N ILE A 137 -4.61 -14.09 0.82
CA ILE A 137 -3.15 -14.12 0.96
C ILE A 137 -2.67 -15.53 1.33
N ARG A 138 -3.34 -16.21 2.27
CA ARG A 138 -2.99 -17.59 2.65
C ARG A 138 -3.14 -18.54 1.46
N ALA A 139 -4.20 -18.40 0.67
CA ALA A 139 -4.41 -19.19 -0.53
C ALA A 139 -3.31 -18.92 -1.57
N PHE A 140 -2.96 -17.66 -1.81
CA PHE A 140 -1.88 -17.28 -2.71
C PHE A 140 -0.53 -17.89 -2.31
N ILE A 141 -0.17 -17.83 -1.03
CA ILE A 141 1.08 -18.41 -0.50
C ILE A 141 1.09 -19.93 -0.62
N ARG A 142 -0.04 -20.61 -0.37
CA ARG A 142 -0.15 -22.08 -0.43
C ARG A 142 -0.24 -22.64 -1.84
N ALA A 143 -0.70 -21.86 -2.81
CA ALA A 143 -0.80 -22.27 -4.20
C ALA A 143 0.57 -22.29 -4.92
N ARG A 144 1.66 -22.51 -4.16
CA ARG A 144 3.04 -22.60 -4.65
C ARG A 144 3.44 -24.05 -4.87
#